data_AF-A0A928N243-F1
#
_entry.id   AF-A0A928N243-F1
#
_cell.length_a   1.000
_cell.length_b   1.000
_cell.length_c   1.000
_cell.angle_alpha   90.00
_cell.angle_beta   90.00
_cell.angle_gamma   90.00
#
_symmetry.space_group_name_H-M   'P 1'
#
loop_
_entity.id
_entity.type
_entity.pdbx_description
1 polymer ?
#
loop_
_entity_poly.entity_id
_entity_poly.type
_entity_poly.pdbx_seq_one_letter_code
_entity_poly.pdbx_strand_id
1 'polypeptide(L)' 'ISYGHIGADLITLCSMLRIPVCMHNVPEEKIFRPAAWNAFGMDKEGQDYRACQAYGPLYKTIR' A
#
# COMPACT_ATOMS: atom_id res chain seq x y z
N ILE A 1 12.79 5.39 -13.69
CA ILE A 1 13.01 6.76 -13.16
C ILE A 1 11.90 7.64 -13.71
N SER A 2 11.15 8.32 -12.85
CA SER A 2 10.06 9.24 -13.24
C SER A 2 10.43 10.66 -12.83
N TYR A 3 9.96 11.66 -13.57
CA TYR A 3 10.06 13.07 -13.18
C TYR A 3 9.00 13.40 -12.11
N GLY A 4 9.38 14.23 -11.14
CA GLY A 4 8.50 14.69 -10.06
C GLY A 4 8.41 13.73 -8.86
N HIS A 5 7.87 14.23 -7.74
CA HIS A 5 7.70 13.48 -6.50
C HIS A 5 6.38 12.69 -6.48
N ILE A 6 6.30 11.63 -7.30
CA ILE A 6 5.09 10.80 -7.47
C ILE A 6 4.97 9.66 -6.44
N GLY A 7 5.75 9.70 -5.35
CA GLY A 7 5.82 8.59 -4.39
C GLY A 7 4.48 8.29 -3.69
N ALA A 8 3.72 9.32 -3.35
CA ALA A 8 2.40 9.16 -2.73
C ALA A 8 1.37 8.52 -3.69
N ASP A 9 1.44 8.89 -4.96
CA ASP A 9 0.57 8.33 -6.01
C ASP A 9 0.88 6.85 -6.23
N LEU A 10 2.18 6.48 -6.23
CA LEU A 10 2.62 5.09 -6.32
C LEU A 10 2.18 4.27 -5.11
N ILE A 11 2.28 4.81 -3.89
CA ILE A 11 1.79 4.11 -2.68
C ILE A 11 0.29 3.85 -2.79
N THR A 12 -0.48 4.84 -3.21
CA THR A 12 -1.94 4.72 -3.40
C THR A 12 -2.26 3.63 -4.43
N LEU A 13 -1.57 3.64 -5.57
CA LEU A 13 -1.71 2.65 -6.62
C LEU A 13 -1.35 1.24 -6.14
N CYS A 14 -0.22 1.09 -5.43
CA CYS A 14 0.21 -0.18 -4.86
C CYS A 14 -0.82 -0.75 -3.88
N SER A 15 -1.43 0.09 -3.03
CA SER A 15 -2.49 -0.36 -2.12
C SER A 15 -3.75 -0.79 -2.86
N MET A 16 -4.11 -0.15 -3.98
CA MET A 16 -5.19 -0.65 -4.85
C MET A 16 -4.85 -2.00 -5.49
N LEU A 17 -3.60 -2.25 -5.83
CA LEU A 17 -3.14 -3.51 -6.43
C LEU A 17 -2.76 -4.58 -5.40
N ARG A 18 -2.81 -4.26 -4.10
CA ARG A 18 -2.41 -5.13 -2.98
C ARG A 18 -0.95 -5.57 -3.08
N ILE A 19 -0.08 -4.64 -3.50
CA ILE A 19 1.37 -4.83 -3.54
C ILE A 19 1.96 -4.09 -2.32
N PRO A 20 2.62 -4.79 -1.38
CA PRO A 20 3.21 -4.15 -0.20
C PRO A 20 4.41 -3.29 -0.61
N VAL A 21 4.49 -2.08 -0.07
CA VAL A 21 5.63 -1.18 -0.28
C VAL A 21 6.67 -1.42 0.81
N CYS A 22 7.77 -2.12 0.48
CA CYS A 22 8.82 -2.48 1.43
C CYS A 22 9.79 -1.34 1.79
N MET A 23 9.82 -0.28 0.98
CA MET A 23 10.71 0.87 1.21
C MET A 23 10.15 2.11 0.51
N HIS A 24 9.99 3.21 1.25
CA HIS A 24 9.74 4.54 0.71
C HIS A 24 10.26 5.60 1.69
N ASN A 25 10.51 6.81 1.19
CA ASN A 25 10.84 7.98 2.01
C ASN A 25 9.76 9.08 1.91
N VAL A 26 8.55 8.70 1.46
CA VAL A 26 7.39 9.59 1.40
C VAL A 26 6.92 9.92 2.83
N PRO A 27 6.62 11.19 3.16
CA PRO A 27 6.08 11.59 4.45
C PRO A 27 4.77 10.86 4.80
N GLU A 28 4.59 10.46 6.06
CA GLU A 28 3.45 9.63 6.49
C GLU A 28 2.09 10.30 6.27
N GLU A 29 2.01 11.62 6.38
CA GLU A 29 0.80 12.40 6.15
C GLU A 29 0.32 12.37 4.70
N LYS A 30 1.19 11.96 3.76
CA LYS A 30 0.86 11.78 2.33
C LYS A 30 0.53 10.33 1.97
N ILE A 31 0.63 9.40 2.92
CA ILE A 31 0.28 8.00 2.69
C ILE A 31 -1.24 7.88 2.66
N PHE A 32 -1.78 7.72 1.45
CA PHE A 32 -3.19 7.49 1.23
C PHE A 32 -3.45 6.05 0.79
N ARG A 33 -4.31 5.36 1.54
CA ARG A 33 -4.70 3.96 1.32
C ARG A 33 -6.20 3.79 1.58
N PRO A 34 -6.84 2.70 1.10
CA PRO A 34 -8.24 2.45 1.42
C PRO A 34 -8.48 2.38 2.93
N ALA A 35 -9.61 2.92 3.41
CA ALA A 35 -9.92 3.00 4.84
C ALA A 35 -9.85 1.65 5.58
N ALA A 36 -10.07 0.55 4.85
CA ALA A 36 -9.95 -0.81 5.37
C ALA A 36 -8.54 -1.15 5.90
N TRP A 37 -7.48 -0.51 5.38
CA TRP A 37 -6.11 -0.70 5.89
C TRP A 37 -6.02 -0.31 7.37
N ASN A 38 -6.77 0.70 7.83
CA ASN A 38 -6.74 1.17 9.23
C ASN A 38 -7.08 0.07 10.26
N ALA A 39 -7.81 -0.97 9.87
CA ALA A 39 -8.11 -2.11 10.72
C ALA A 39 -6.91 -3.06 10.95
N PHE A 40 -5.89 -3.00 10.09
CA PHE A 40 -4.70 -3.86 10.15
C PHE A 40 -3.58 -3.30 11.04
N GLY A 41 -3.81 -2.22 11.79
CA GLY A 41 -2.87 -1.66 12.76
C GLY A 41 -2.49 -0.20 12.46
N MET A 42 -1.79 0.42 13.43
CA MET A 42 -1.38 1.83 13.35
C MET A 42 -0.06 2.03 12.61
N ASP A 43 0.87 1.08 12.73
CA ASP A 43 2.13 1.08 11.99
C ASP A 43 1.86 0.92 10.49
N LYS A 44 2.21 1.93 9.70
CA LYS A 44 1.88 2.00 8.26
C LYS A 44 2.53 0.87 7.47
N GLU A 45 3.73 0.44 7.82
CA GLU A 45 4.41 -0.63 7.11
C GLU A 45 3.74 -1.97 7.41
N GLY A 46 3.62 -2.34 8.67
CA GLY A 46 2.98 -3.59 9.08
C GLY A 46 1.50 -3.67 8.68
N GLN A 47 0.80 -2.54 8.67
CA GLN A 47 -0.56 -2.42 8.16
C GLN A 47 -0.64 -2.83 6.67
N ASP A 48 0.30 -2.38 5.85
CA ASP A 48 0.32 -2.66 4.41
C ASP A 48 0.55 -4.15 4.13
N TYR A 49 1.54 -4.75 4.81
CA TYR A 49 1.84 -6.17 4.67
C TYR A 49 0.65 -7.04 5.08
N ARG A 50 0.04 -6.77 6.24
CA ARG A 50 -1.10 -7.55 6.72
C ARG A 50 -2.32 -7.40 5.83
N ALA A 51 -2.60 -6.18 5.35
CA ALA A 51 -3.73 -5.94 4.44
C ALA A 51 -3.51 -6.60 3.07
N CYS A 52 -2.32 -6.47 2.48
CA CYS A 52 -1.99 -7.08 1.19
C CYS A 52 -2.03 -8.61 1.28
N GLN A 53 -1.53 -9.19 2.37
CA GLN A 53 -1.61 -10.64 2.62
C GLN A 53 -3.06 -11.12 2.78
N ALA A 54 -3.91 -10.37 3.49
CA ALA A 54 -5.29 -10.74 3.75
C ALA A 54 -6.17 -10.66 2.48
N TYR A 55 -6.00 -9.60 1.69
CA TYR A 55 -6.82 -9.38 0.48
C TYR A 55 -6.29 -10.12 -0.75
N GLY A 56 -4.98 -10.35 -0.84
CA GLY A 56 -4.36 -10.98 -2.00
C GLY A 56 -4.45 -10.15 -3.28
N PRO A 57 -4.01 -10.70 -4.43
CA PRO A 57 -3.98 -9.98 -5.70
C PRO A 57 -5.39 -9.64 -6.20
N LEU A 58 -5.54 -8.49 -6.88
CA LEU A 58 -6.83 -8.05 -7.42
C LEU A 58 -7.42 -9.02 -8.45
N TYR A 59 -6.57 -9.62 -9.27
CA TYR A 59 -6.99 -10.53 -10.33
C TYR A 59 -6.30 -11.88 -10.17
N LYS A 60 -7.11 -12.95 -10.27
CA LYS A 60 -6.76 -14.36 -10.31
C LYS A 60 -5.90 -14.85 -9.12
N THR A 61 -6.57 -15.32 -8.08
CA THR A 61 -5.98 -16.27 -7.12
C THR A 61 -6.37 -17.68 -7.57
N ILE A 62 -5.57 -18.30 -8.45
CA ILE A 62 -5.74 -19.74 -8.70
C ILE A 62 -5.29 -20.42 -7.41
N ARG A 63 -6.25 -20.80 -6.58
CA ARG A 63 -6.05 -21.72 -5.46
C ARG A 63 -6.03 -23.14 -5.97
#